data_AF-A0A8J6PBN3-F1
#
_entry.id   AF-A0A8J6PBN3-F1
#
_cell.length_a   1.000
_cell.length_b   1.000
_cell.length_c   1.000
_cell.angle_alpha   90.00
_cell.angle_beta   90.00
_cell.angle_gamma   90.00
#
_symmetry.space_group_name_H-M   'P 1'
#
loop_
_entity.id
_entity.type
_entity.pdbx_description
1 polymer ?
#
loop_
_entity_poly.entity_id
_entity_poly.type
_entity_poly.pdbx_seq_one_letter_code
_entity_poly.pdbx_strand_id
1 'polypeptide(L)'
;MSWSDLHRRTEILGEVITRAERNPGDPALFDDLPDLDRLFGGVDGVLRTLQYRWDNHLAANMDMVLEGRREPQQVWDDVAASQPTLRAVLDAWSGRRGRGRTHAGPTDGKPSMGPTTVQERPAQAATTAS
;
A
#
# COMPACT_ATOMS: atom_id res chain seq x y z
N MET A 1 21.54 -8.70 1.52
CA MET A 1 20.81 -9.94 1.18
C MET A 1 21.82 -10.99 0.75
N SER A 2 21.64 -12.22 1.20
CA SER A 2 22.43 -13.37 0.75
C SER A 2 21.82 -14.00 -0.52
N TRP A 3 22.59 -14.86 -1.19
CA TRP A 3 22.09 -15.68 -2.31
C TRP A 3 20.90 -16.55 -1.91
N SER A 4 20.93 -17.13 -0.72
CA SER A 4 19.81 -17.92 -0.19
C SER A 4 18.56 -17.08 0.05
N ASP A 5 18.69 -15.82 0.51
CA ASP A 5 17.54 -14.92 0.64
C ASP A 5 16.87 -14.64 -0.72
N LEU A 6 17.66 -14.48 -1.79
CA LEU A 6 17.12 -14.23 -3.14
C LEU A 6 16.33 -15.45 -3.65
N HIS A 7 16.87 -16.65 -3.48
CA HIS A 7 16.17 -17.88 -3.83
C HIS A 7 14.88 -18.04 -3.04
N ARG A 8 14.95 -17.84 -1.72
CA ARG A 8 13.78 -17.97 -0.85
C ARG A 8 12.67 -16.99 -1.21
N ARG A 9 13.02 -15.74 -1.55
CA ARG A 9 12.05 -14.76 -2.07
C ARG A 9 11.39 -15.24 -3.35
N THR A 10 12.17 -15.85 -4.25
CA THR A 10 11.64 -16.36 -5.53
C THR A 10 10.69 -17.53 -5.30
N GLU A 11 11.03 -18.45 -4.40
CA GLU A 11 10.16 -19.57 -3.99
C GLU A 11 8.83 -19.08 -3.41
N ILE A 12 8.86 -18.12 -2.48
CA ILE A 12 7.64 -17.56 -1.88
C ILE A 12 6.74 -16.94 -2.94
N LEU A 13 7.31 -16.19 -3.89
CA LEU A 13 6.52 -15.59 -4.97
C LEU A 13 5.98 -16.66 -5.93
N GLY A 14 6.74 -17.71 -6.20
CA GLY A 14 6.29 -18.86 -6.99
C GLY A 14 5.11 -19.57 -6.33
N GLU A 15 5.23 -19.88 -5.04
CA GLU A 15 4.18 -20.53 -4.25
C GLU A 15 2.88 -19.71 -4.23
N VAL A 16 2.98 -18.38 -4.02
CA VAL A 16 1.82 -17.48 -4.08
C VAL A 16 1.13 -17.56 -5.45
N ILE A 17 1.90 -17.53 -6.54
CA ILE A 17 1.34 -17.64 -7.89
C ILE A 17 0.69 -19.00 -8.10
N THR A 18 1.36 -20.10 -7.74
CA THR A 18 0.80 -21.47 -7.84
C THR A 18 -0.50 -21.63 -7.04
N ARG A 19 -0.57 -21.08 -5.82
CA ARG A 19 -1.82 -21.10 -5.03
C ARG A 19 -2.92 -20.26 -5.70
N ALA A 20 -2.56 -19.10 -6.22
CA ALA A 20 -3.48 -18.19 -6.87
C ALA A 20 -4.06 -18.74 -8.18
N GLU A 21 -3.40 -19.70 -8.85
CA GLU A 21 -3.99 -20.39 -10.03
C GLU A 21 -5.34 -21.03 -9.72
N ARG A 22 -5.55 -21.49 -8.46
CA ARG A 22 -6.84 -22.03 -8.02
C ARG A 22 -7.83 -20.93 -7.63
N ASN A 23 -7.38 -19.98 -6.82
CA ASN A 23 -8.20 -18.87 -6.36
C ASN A 23 -7.33 -17.65 -6.01
N PRO A 24 -7.23 -16.65 -6.90
CA PRO A 24 -6.41 -15.46 -6.67
C PRO A 24 -6.91 -14.58 -5.50
N GLY A 25 -8.18 -14.70 -5.14
CA GLY A 25 -8.83 -13.91 -4.08
C GLY A 25 -8.98 -14.65 -2.75
N ASP A 26 -8.36 -15.82 -2.61
CA ASP A 26 -8.43 -16.63 -1.39
C ASP A 26 -7.89 -15.83 -0.18
N PRO A 27 -8.69 -15.57 0.88
CA PRO A 27 -8.20 -14.90 2.07
C PRO A 27 -6.96 -15.56 2.70
N ALA A 28 -6.79 -16.87 2.53
CA ALA A 28 -5.67 -17.65 3.06
C ALA A 28 -4.47 -17.77 2.10
N LEU A 29 -4.46 -17.01 0.98
CA LEU A 29 -3.44 -17.11 -0.06
C LEU A 29 -2.00 -16.99 0.47
N PHE A 30 -1.82 -16.17 1.51
CA PHE A 30 -0.52 -15.86 2.11
C PHE A 30 -0.23 -16.60 3.42
N ASP A 31 -1.14 -17.48 3.86
CA ASP A 31 -0.99 -18.21 5.12
C ASP A 31 0.11 -19.27 5.00
N ASP A 32 0.74 -19.64 6.10
CA ASP A 32 1.77 -20.70 6.15
C ASP A 32 2.93 -20.51 5.13
N LEU A 33 3.36 -19.25 4.92
CA LEU A 33 4.54 -18.92 4.11
C LEU A 33 5.72 -18.53 5.02
N PRO A 34 6.64 -19.47 5.32
CA PRO A 34 7.79 -19.19 6.18
C PRO A 34 8.66 -18.09 5.55
N ASP A 35 9.21 -17.23 6.40
CA ASP A 35 10.04 -16.08 6.03
C ASP A 35 9.33 -14.95 5.27
N LEU A 36 8.02 -15.02 5.04
CA LEU A 36 7.29 -13.95 4.35
C LEU A 36 7.47 -12.61 5.06
N ASP A 37 7.26 -12.57 6.38
CA ASP A 37 7.43 -11.35 7.17
C ASP A 37 8.87 -10.85 7.18
N ARG A 38 9.84 -11.75 7.40
CA ARG A 38 11.27 -11.40 7.44
C ARG A 38 11.77 -10.86 6.11
N LEU A 39 11.38 -11.50 5.00
CA LEU A 39 11.92 -11.18 3.68
C LEU A 39 11.15 -10.03 3.03
N PHE A 40 9.83 -9.99 3.15
CA PHE A 40 9.00 -9.02 2.44
C PHE A 40 8.48 -7.89 3.34
N GLY A 41 8.51 -8.04 4.66
CA GLY A 41 7.83 -7.11 5.57
C GLY A 41 6.32 -7.32 5.58
N GLY A 42 5.86 -8.56 5.37
CA GLY A 42 4.46 -8.94 5.37
C GLY A 42 3.83 -9.02 3.97
N VAL A 43 2.52 -9.28 3.95
CA VAL A 43 1.73 -9.48 2.73
C VAL A 43 1.81 -8.28 1.78
N ASP A 44 1.79 -7.06 2.32
CA ASP A 44 1.92 -5.84 1.52
C ASP A 44 3.25 -5.77 0.76
N GLY A 45 4.33 -6.31 1.34
CA GLY A 45 5.63 -6.39 0.68
C GLY A 45 5.66 -7.39 -0.46
N VAL A 46 4.97 -8.52 -0.31
CA VAL A 46 4.78 -9.50 -1.39
C VAL A 46 3.98 -8.86 -2.53
N LEU A 47 2.84 -8.25 -2.21
CA LEU A 47 1.99 -7.56 -3.18
C LEU A 47 2.73 -6.42 -3.90
N ARG A 48 3.54 -5.63 -3.19
CA ARG A 48 4.39 -4.59 -3.78
C ARG A 48 5.43 -5.19 -4.73
N THR A 49 6.01 -6.32 -4.37
CA THR A 49 6.97 -7.02 -5.22
C THR A 49 6.31 -7.55 -6.50
N LEU A 50 5.09 -8.09 -6.40
CA LEU A 50 4.30 -8.50 -7.57
C LEU A 50 3.92 -7.30 -8.45
N GLN A 51 3.51 -6.18 -7.85
CA GLN A 51 3.24 -4.94 -8.58
C GLN A 51 4.48 -4.45 -9.33
N TYR A 52 5.64 -4.45 -8.68
CA TYR A 52 6.90 -4.07 -9.31
C TYR A 52 7.26 -4.96 -10.50
N ARG A 53 7.04 -6.29 -10.39
CA ARG A 53 7.24 -7.23 -11.50
C ARG A 53 6.32 -6.93 -12.68
N TRP A 54 5.04 -6.65 -12.40
CA TRP A 54 4.07 -6.23 -13.41
C TRP A 54 4.50 -4.95 -14.11
N ASP A 55 4.82 -3.91 -13.34
CA ASP A 55 5.21 -2.59 -13.86
C ASP A 55 6.47 -2.69 -14.72
N ASN A 56 7.48 -3.45 -14.28
CA ASN A 56 8.68 -3.70 -15.07
C ASN A 56 8.38 -4.39 -16.40
N HIS A 57 7.50 -5.41 -16.40
CA HIS A 57 7.16 -6.12 -17.63
C HIS A 57 6.35 -5.25 -18.58
N LEU A 58 5.42 -4.46 -18.05
CA LEU A 58 4.66 -3.50 -18.84
C LEU A 58 5.58 -2.43 -19.44
N ALA A 59 6.46 -1.84 -18.63
CA ALA A 59 7.42 -0.83 -19.08
C ALA A 59 8.33 -1.35 -20.20
N ALA A 60 8.79 -2.60 -20.10
CA ALA A 60 9.61 -3.23 -21.15
C ALA A 60 8.87 -3.38 -22.49
N ASN A 61 7.54 -3.34 -22.52
CA ASN A 61 6.75 -3.40 -23.76
C ASN A 61 6.27 -2.02 -24.23
N MET A 62 6.41 -0.97 -23.41
CA MET A 62 5.95 0.38 -23.74
C MET A 62 6.81 1.07 -24.80
N ASP A 63 8.06 0.64 -25.00
CA ASP A 63 8.90 1.16 -26.09
C ASP A 63 8.21 1.04 -27.46
N MET A 64 7.47 -0.06 -27.70
CA MET A 64 6.71 -0.25 -28.95
C MET A 64 5.55 0.74 -29.10
N VAL A 65 4.98 1.22 -27.99
CA VAL A 65 3.93 2.24 -27.98
C VAL A 65 4.53 3.61 -28.30
N LEU A 66 5.68 3.93 -27.69
CA LEU A 66 6.39 5.18 -27.94
C LEU A 66 6.86 5.30 -29.40
N GLU A 67 7.20 4.18 -30.03
CA GLU A 67 7.53 4.09 -31.45
C GLU A 67 6.30 4.11 -32.38
N GLY A 68 5.08 4.15 -31.85
CA GLY A 68 3.83 4.13 -32.61
C GLY A 68 3.52 2.80 -33.29
N ARG A 69 4.16 1.70 -32.87
CA ARG A 69 3.99 0.36 -33.47
C ARG A 69 2.80 -0.41 -32.91
N ARG A 70 2.36 -0.08 -31.70
CA ARG A 70 1.20 -0.70 -31.04
C ARG A 70 0.43 0.33 -30.24
N GLU A 71 -0.85 0.04 -30.03
CA GLU A 71 -1.70 0.82 -29.14
C GLU A 71 -1.42 0.48 -27.67
N PRO A 72 -1.50 1.45 -26.73
CA PRO A 72 -1.27 1.21 -25.31
C PRO A 72 -2.14 0.09 -24.72
N GLN A 73 -3.42 0.04 -25.11
CA GLN A 73 -4.36 -0.96 -24.61
C GLN A 73 -3.97 -2.37 -25.07
N GLN A 74 -3.53 -2.52 -26.33
CA GLN A 74 -3.09 -3.81 -26.85
C GLN A 74 -1.86 -4.33 -26.09
N VAL A 75 -0.90 -3.46 -25.78
CA VAL A 75 0.27 -3.83 -24.96
C VAL A 75 -0.13 -4.25 -23.56
N TRP A 76 -1.09 -3.54 -22.95
CA TRP A 76 -1.61 -3.92 -21.65
C TRP A 76 -2.28 -5.30 -21.69
N ASP A 77 -3.12 -5.56 -22.69
CA ASP A 77 -3.82 -6.84 -22.87
C ASP A 77 -2.82 -7.98 -23.10
N ASP A 78 -1.81 -7.79 -23.95
CA ASP A 78 -0.74 -8.76 -24.22
C ASP A 78 0.04 -9.11 -22.93
N VAL A 79 0.38 -8.10 -22.11
CA VAL A 79 1.07 -8.27 -20.83
C VAL A 79 0.16 -8.94 -19.79
N ALA A 80 -1.14 -8.63 -19.78
CA ALA A 80 -2.12 -9.31 -18.93
C ALA A 80 -2.25 -10.79 -19.31
N ALA A 81 -2.29 -11.08 -20.61
CA ALA A 81 -2.38 -12.44 -21.14
C ALA A 81 -1.10 -13.25 -20.91
N SER A 82 0.07 -12.62 -20.83
CA SER A 82 1.33 -13.31 -20.53
C SER A 82 1.46 -13.71 -19.06
N GLN A 83 0.80 -12.98 -18.15
CA GLN A 83 0.86 -13.22 -16.70
C GLN A 83 -0.53 -13.11 -16.04
N PRO A 84 -1.51 -13.95 -16.44
CA PRO A 84 -2.90 -13.79 -16.04
C PRO A 84 -3.09 -13.96 -14.54
N THR A 85 -2.41 -14.93 -13.92
CA THR A 85 -2.51 -15.18 -12.47
C THR A 85 -1.95 -14.02 -11.65
N LEU A 86 -0.83 -13.43 -12.08
CA LEU A 86 -0.26 -12.27 -11.39
C LEU A 86 -1.21 -11.08 -11.45
N ARG A 87 -1.77 -10.79 -12.63
CA ARG A 87 -2.77 -9.73 -12.81
C ARG A 87 -3.98 -9.95 -11.89
N ALA A 88 -4.51 -11.18 -11.88
CA ALA A 88 -5.66 -11.54 -11.05
C ALA A 88 -5.40 -11.37 -9.53
N VAL A 89 -4.20 -11.71 -9.04
CA VAL A 89 -3.81 -11.45 -7.64
C VAL A 89 -3.80 -9.95 -7.36
N LEU A 90 -3.18 -9.15 -8.23
CA LEU A 90 -3.15 -7.69 -8.04
C LEU A 90 -4.56 -7.09 -8.03
N ASP A 91 -5.45 -7.55 -8.91
CA ASP A 91 -6.83 -7.09 -8.98
C ASP A 91 -7.61 -7.46 -7.71
N ALA A 92 -7.57 -8.71 -7.29
CA ALA A 92 -8.30 -9.19 -6.11
C ALA A 92 -7.87 -8.51 -4.80
N TRP A 93 -6.61 -8.10 -4.70
CA TRP A 93 -6.03 -7.54 -3.47
C TRP A 93 -5.86 -6.02 -3.48
N SER A 94 -5.95 -5.36 -4.64
CA SER A 94 -5.89 -3.89 -4.76
C SER A 94 -6.97 -3.18 -3.93
N GLY A 95 -8.20 -3.69 -3.93
CA GLY A 95 -9.31 -3.15 -3.15
C GLY A 95 -9.22 -3.38 -1.64
N ARG A 96 -8.43 -4.38 -1.20
CA ARG A 96 -8.25 -4.69 0.23
C ARG A 96 -7.21 -3.78 0.89
N ARG A 97 -6.14 -3.40 0.17
CA ARG A 97 -5.13 -2.43 0.64
C ARG A 97 -5.72 -1.05 0.96
N GLY A 98 -6.82 -0.68 0.31
CA GLY A 98 -7.54 0.56 0.58
C GLY A 98 -8.31 0.58 1.91
N ARG A 99 -8.76 -0.59 2.40
CA ARG A 99 -9.60 -0.70 3.61
C ARG A 99 -8.82 -0.87 4.92
N GLY A 100 -7.54 -1.23 4.86
CA GLY A 100 -6.66 -1.38 6.03
C GLY A 100 -5.95 -0.09 6.47
N ARG A 101 -6.05 1.01 5.71
CA ARG A 101 -5.47 2.31 6.10
C ARG A 101 -6.39 3.10 7.02
N THR A 102 -6.67 2.56 8.20
CA THR A 102 -6.95 3.40 9.39
C THR A 102 -5.62 3.60 10.11
N HIS A 103 -4.85 4.60 9.71
CA HIS A 103 -3.83 5.17 10.60
C HIS A 103 -4.57 5.91 11.72
N ALA A 104 -5.09 5.17 12.69
CA ALA A 104 -5.28 5.69 14.04
C ALA A 104 -3.88 5.76 14.69
N GLY A 105 -3.09 6.76 14.30
CA GLY A 105 -1.99 7.22 15.13
C GLY A 105 -2.56 7.92 16.36
N PRO A 106 -1.88 7.86 17.51
CA PRO A 106 -2.41 8.40 18.76
C PRO A 106 -2.67 9.89 18.57
N THR A 107 -3.91 10.32 18.79
CA THR A 107 -4.17 11.72 19.07
C THR A 107 -3.51 12.02 20.41
N ASP A 108 -2.23 12.39 20.36
CA ASP A 108 -1.58 13.04 21.48
C ASP A 108 -2.41 14.27 21.80
N GLY A 109 -3.04 14.22 22.97
CA GLY A 109 -3.85 15.29 23.50
C GLY A 109 -2.99 16.53 23.66
N LYS A 110 -3.13 17.46 22.72
CA LYS A 110 -2.80 18.85 22.98
C LYS A 110 -4.11 19.52 23.39
N PRO A 111 -4.31 19.90 24.67
CA PRO A 111 -5.49 20.65 25.04
C PRO A 111 -5.47 21.97 24.27
N SER A 112 -6.51 22.16 23.46
CA SER A 112 -6.85 23.43 22.84
C SER A 112 -7.17 24.42 23.95
N MET A 113 -6.22 25.31 24.25
CA MET A 113 -6.43 26.44 25.13
C MET A 113 -7.31 27.43 24.37
N GLY A 114 -8.62 27.37 24.62
CA GLY A 114 -9.58 28.35 24.13
C GLY A 114 -9.21 29.76 24.61
N PRO A 115 -9.70 30.81 23.92
CA PRO A 115 -9.41 32.18 24.31
C PRO A 115 -9.96 32.45 25.70
N THR A 116 -9.08 32.77 26.65
CA THR A 116 -9.45 33.29 27.97
C THR A 116 -10.33 34.52 27.80
N THR A 117 -11.63 34.34 28.09
CA THR A 117 -12.55 35.42 28.38
C THR A 117 -12.00 36.22 29.57
N VAL A 118 -11.55 37.44 29.32
CA VAL A 118 -11.31 38.44 30.36
C VAL A 118 -12.67 38.82 30.94
N GLN A 119 -12.93 38.33 32.15
CA GLN A 119 -14.11 38.66 32.92
C GLN A 119 -13.82 39.94 33.73
N GLU A 120 -14.42 41.06 33.30
CA GLU A 120 -14.46 42.29 34.08
C GLU A 120 -15.15 42.08 35.43
N ARG A 121 -14.57 42.63 36.50
CA ARG A 121 -15.29 42.96 37.74
C ARG A 121 -15.04 44.43 38.11
N PRO A 122 -16.07 45.15 38.55
CA PRO A 122 -16.00 46.58 38.79
C PRO A 122 -15.69 46.97 40.24
N ALA A 123 -15.27 48.24 40.34
CA ALA A 123 -15.55 49.26 41.37
C ALA A 123 -14.87 49.19 42.74
N GLN A 124 -14.10 50.25 43.02
CA GLN A 124 -14.10 51.16 44.19
C GLN A 124 -12.65 51.59 44.51
N ALA A 125 -12.29 52.82 44.89
CA ALA A 125 -12.97 54.11 45.04
C ALA A 125 -11.85 55.17 45.14
N ALA A 126 -12.08 56.39 44.66
CA ALA A 126 -11.28 57.55 45.05
C ALA A 126 -12.13 58.83 44.94
N THR A 127 -12.83 59.13 46.02
CA THR A 127 -13.31 60.48 46.36
C THR A 127 -12.41 61.02 47.47
N THR A 128 -12.11 62.33 47.40
CA THR A 128 -11.74 63.32 48.44
C THR A 128 -10.44 64.04 48.01
N ALA A 129 -10.52 65.18 47.32
CA ALA A 129 -10.72 66.56 47.83
C ALA A 129 -9.46 67.17 48.47
N SER A 130 -8.83 68.12 47.77
CA SER A 130 -8.73 69.55 48.12
C SER A 130 -7.92 70.29 47.07
#